data_AF-A0A1E5URS5-F1
#
_entry.id   AF-A0A1E5URS5-F1
#
_cell.length_a   1.000
_cell.length_b   1.000
_cell.length_c   1.000
_cell.angle_alpha   90.00
_cell.angle_beta   90.00
_cell.angle_gamma   90.00
#
_symmetry.space_group_name_H-M   'P 1'
#
loop_
_entity.id
_entity.type
_entity.pdbx_description
1 polymer ?
#
loop_
_entity_poly.entity_id
_entity_poly.type
_entity_poly.pdbx_seq_one_letter_code
_entity_poly.pdbx_strand_id
1 'polypeptide(L)' 'MGRVRTKTVKKTSRQVIEKYYSRMTLDFHTNKKVLEEVSILPSKRLRNK' A
#
# COMPACT_ATOMS: atom_id res chain seq x y z
N MET A 1 -21.30 0.87 -12.13
CA MET A 1 -19.81 0.79 -12.16
C MET A 1 -19.31 0.47 -10.75
N GLY A 2 -18.71 -0.71 -10.54
CA GLY A 2 -18.35 -1.22 -9.21
C GLY A 2 -17.10 -0.59 -8.59
N ARG A 3 -16.81 -0.95 -7.33
CA ARG A 3 -15.68 -0.43 -6.54
C ARG A 3 -14.35 -1.09 -6.95
N VAL A 4 -13.90 -0.81 -8.17
CA VAL A 4 -12.65 -1.37 -8.74
C VAL A 4 -11.44 -0.51 -8.34
N ARG A 5 -10.36 -1.14 -7.87
CA ARG A 5 -9.08 -0.45 -7.62
C ARG A 5 -8.37 -0.15 -8.94
N THR A 6 -7.83 1.06 -9.07
CA THR A 6 -7.13 1.52 -10.27
C THR A 6 -5.79 0.83 -10.44
N LYS A 7 -5.27 0.82 -11.68
CA LYS A 7 -3.99 0.21 -12.04
C LYS A 7 -2.81 0.72 -11.19
N THR A 8 -2.82 2.00 -10.83
CA THR A 8 -1.78 2.61 -10.00
C THR A 8 -1.71 1.93 -8.65
N VAL A 9 -2.83 1.81 -7.93
CA VAL A 9 -2.88 1.15 -6.62
C VAL A 9 -2.33 -0.28 -6.72
N LYS A 10 -2.80 -1.07 -7.70
CA LYS A 10 -2.36 -2.47 -7.86
C LYS A 10 -0.86 -2.58 -8.19
N LYS A 11 -0.33 -1.68 -9.03
CA LYS A 11 1.08 -1.67 -9.42
C LYS A 11 1.97 -1.31 -8.24
N THR A 12 1.63 -0.26 -7.49
CA THR A 12 2.41 0.17 -6.32
C THR A 12 2.39 -0.89 -5.23
N SER A 13 1.22 -1.53 -4.97
CA SER A 13 1.13 -2.61 -3.99
C SER A 13 2.06 -3.78 -4.31
N ARG A 14 2.16 -4.21 -5.58
CA ARG A 14 3.10 -5.26 -5.98
C ARG A 14 4.55 -4.89 -5.68
N GLN A 15 4.96 -3.68 -6.04
CA GLN A 15 6.33 -3.20 -5.80
C GLN A 15 6.69 -3.16 -4.31
N VAL A 16 5.75 -2.78 -3.45
CA VAL A 16 5.97 -2.77 -1.99
C VAL A 16 6.11 -4.20 -1.46
N ILE A 17 5.25 -5.13 -1.89
CA ILE A 17 5.31 -6.54 -1.48
C ILE A 17 6.64 -7.16 -1.91
N GLU A 18 7.07 -6.93 -3.15
CA GLU A 18 8.31 -7.50 -3.70
C GLU A 18 9.56 -7.03 -2.96
N LYS A 19 9.61 -5.75 -2.56
CA LYS A 19 10.79 -5.16 -1.92
C LYS A 19 10.82 -5.31 -0.40
N TYR A 20 9.67 -5.38 0.26
CA TYR A 20 9.56 -5.30 1.71
C TYR A 20 8.76 -6.46 2.33
N TYR A 21 8.77 -7.63 1.66
CA TYR A 21 8.01 -8.79 2.10
C TYR A 21 8.22 -9.15 3.57
N SER A 22 9.46 -9.09 4.06
CA SER A 22 9.82 -9.42 5.45
C SER A 22 9.24 -8.47 6.50
N ARG A 23 8.87 -7.24 6.11
CA ARG A 23 8.30 -6.23 7.01
C ARG A 23 6.77 -6.18 6.94
N MET A 24 6.16 -6.91 6.00
CA MET A 24 4.71 -6.91 5.78
C MET A 24 4.05 -7.98 6.64
N THR A 25 2.99 -7.61 7.33
CA THR A 25 2.19 -8.51 8.18
C THR A 25 0.74 -8.59 7.66
N LEU A 26 -0.10 -9.42 8.28
CA LEU A 26 -1.53 -9.45 7.97
C LEU A 26 -2.30 -8.30 8.62
N ASP A 27 -1.68 -7.56 9.54
CA ASP A 27 -2.32 -6.46 10.25
C ASP A 27 -2.29 -5.15 9.43
N PHE A 28 -3.44 -4.49 9.34
CA PHE A 28 -3.60 -3.26 8.57
C PHE A 28 -2.86 -2.08 9.21
N HIS A 29 -2.87 -1.96 10.54
CA HIS A 29 -2.28 -0.82 11.23
C HIS A 29 -0.76 -0.82 11.13
N THR A 30 -0.16 -2.01 11.19
CA THR A 30 1.27 -2.22 11.02
C THR A 30 1.69 -1.90 9.60
N ASN A 31 1.02 -2.47 8.59
CA ASN A 31 1.32 -2.20 7.19
C ASN A 31 1.14 -0.73 6.81
N LYS A 32 0.16 -0.05 7.41
CA LYS A 32 -0.07 1.38 7.19
C LYS A 32 1.11 2.25 7.63
N LYS A 33 1.73 1.92 8.78
CA LYS A 33 2.94 2.62 9.26
C LYS A 33 4.14 2.33 8.37
N VAL A 34 4.33 1.06 7.98
CA VAL A 34 5.39 0.67 7.04
C VAL A 34 5.24 1.40 5.70
N LEU A 35 4.00 1.58 5.21
CA LEU A 35 3.73 2.32 3.98
C LEU A 35 4.10 3.81 4.08
N GLU A 36 3.93 4.42 5.26
CA GLU A 36 4.32 5.81 5.52
C GLU A 36 5.84 6.01 5.52
N GLU A 37 6.60 5.02 5.99
CA GLU A 37 8.07 5.07 5.98
C GLU A 37 8.65 4.81 4.60
N VAL A 38 8.05 3.87 3.85
CA VAL A 38 8.60 3.38 2.58
C VAL A 38 8.23 4.28 1.39
N SER A 39 7.07 4.93 1.44
CA SER A 39 6.48 5.59 0.26
C SER A 39 6.09 7.04 0.53
N ILE A 40 6.50 7.93 -0.37
CA ILE A 40 6.02 9.32 -0.39
C ILE A 40 4.64 9.33 -1.07
N LEU A 41 3.59 9.09 -0.28
CA LEU A 41 2.20 9.07 -0.77
C LEU A 41 1.53 10.43 -0.56
N PRO A 42 0.87 11.00 -1.58
CA PRO A 42 0.36 12.38 -1.52
C PRO A 42 -0.97 12.52 -0.76
N SER A 43 -1.71 11.43 -0.50
CA SER A 43 -3.00 11.54 0.20
C SER A 43 -3.36 10.34 1.09
N LYS A 44 -4.07 10.64 2.18
CA LYS A 44 -4.61 9.65 3.14
C LYS A 44 -5.51 8.61 2.46
N ARG A 45 -6.30 9.01 1.46
CA ARG A 45 -7.22 8.10 0.75
C ARG A 45 -6.49 7.10 -0.14
N LEU A 46 -5.36 7.49 -0.74
CA LEU A 46 -4.54 6.58 -1.55
C LEU A 46 -3.77 5.59 -0.69
N ARG A 47 -3.23 6.04 0.46
CA ARG A 47 -2.57 5.15 1.43
C ARG A 47 -3.50 4.06 1.97
N ASN A 48 -4.77 4.38 2.18
CA ASN A 48 -5.73 3.45 2.76
C ASN A 48 -6.41 2.52 1.73
N LYS A 49 -5.96 2.49 0.47
CA LYS A 49 -6.53 1.68 -0.63
C LYS A 49 -5.64 0.50 -0.98
#